data_AF-A0A2E5X386-F1
#
_entry.id   AF-A0A2E5X386-F1
#
_cell.length_a   1.000
_cell.length_b   1.000
_cell.length_c   1.000
_cell.angle_alpha   90.00
_cell.angle_beta   90.00
_cell.angle_gamma   90.00
#
_symmetry.space_group_name_H-M   'P 1'
#
loop_
_entity.id
_entity.type
_entity.pdbx_description
1 polymer ?
#
loop_
_entity_poly.entity_id
_entity_poly.type
_entity_poly.pdbx_seq_one_letter_code
_entity_poly.pdbx_strand_id
1 'polypeptide(L)'
;MITPGRYLLELEVRVLEAVFPGTDQVPGLSREGVLPFLTMFQAQSPWAMRLALGASTLAFVLATPLTVGSLRPALLLRPEALARHTAACASHRVYYLRQALLMLKTTGGFCWGADLAVRSSLSVEGYERDPLGSFPVERGRAGSAA
;
A
#
# COMPACT_ATOMS: atom_id res chain seq x y z
N MET A 1 -14.74 23.01 6.38
CA MET A 1 -15.48 22.06 5.52
C MET A 1 -14.59 20.85 5.30
N ILE A 2 -15.03 19.68 5.77
CA ILE A 2 -14.22 18.47 5.85
C ILE A 2 -14.66 17.54 4.71
N THR A 3 -13.81 17.32 3.71
CA THR A 3 -14.17 16.50 2.54
C THR A 3 -14.01 15.01 2.88
N PRO A 4 -15.08 14.19 2.87
CA PRO A 4 -15.04 12.78 3.27
C PRO A 4 -14.01 11.94 2.50
N GLY A 5 -13.68 12.31 1.25
CA GLY A 5 -12.64 11.65 0.45
C GLY A 5 -11.23 11.75 1.03
N ARG A 6 -10.92 12.78 1.83
CA ARG A 6 -9.58 12.95 2.41
C ARG A 6 -9.30 11.91 3.51
N TYR A 7 -10.30 11.55 4.31
CA TYR A 7 -10.11 10.53 5.36
C TYR A 7 -9.91 9.13 4.79
N LEU A 8 -10.63 8.79 3.72
CA LEU A 8 -10.48 7.50 3.06
C LEU A 8 -9.07 7.36 2.47
N LEU A 9 -8.57 8.41 1.81
CA LEU A 9 -7.20 8.43 1.27
C LEU A 9 -6.15 8.23 2.37
N GLU A 10 -6.27 8.94 3.49
CA GLU A 10 -5.35 8.78 4.64
C GLU A 10 -5.41 7.35 5.23
N LEU A 11 -6.59 6.75 5.25
CA LEU A 11 -6.76 5.36 5.69
C LEU A 11 -6.12 4.37 4.71
N GLU A 12 -6.32 4.57 3.40
CA GLU A 12 -5.70 3.78 2.34
C GLU A 12 -4.17 3.80 2.47
N VAL A 13 -3.58 4.99 2.62
CA VAL A 13 -2.14 5.16 2.85
C VAL A 13 -1.67 4.30 4.03
N ARG A 14 -2.31 4.45 5.19
CA ARG A 14 -1.92 3.72 6.41
C ARG A 14 -2.08 2.21 6.30
N VAL A 15 -3.10 1.74 5.59
CA VAL A 15 -3.29 0.31 5.32
C VAL A 15 -2.20 -0.20 4.38
N LEU A 16 -1.80 0.56 3.37
CA LEU A 16 -0.71 0.14 2.49
C LEU A 16 0.64 0.08 3.22
N GLU A 17 0.95 1.05 4.08
CA GLU A 17 2.14 0.98 4.97
C GLU A 17 2.10 -0.28 5.85
N ALA A 18 0.93 -0.62 6.40
CA ALA A 18 0.73 -1.80 7.22
C ALA A 18 0.87 -3.12 6.44
N VAL A 19 0.48 -3.16 5.17
CA VAL A 19 0.58 -4.35 4.30
C VAL A 19 2.00 -4.54 3.76
N PHE A 20 2.77 -3.46 3.61
CA PHE A 20 4.15 -3.45 3.12
C PHE A 20 5.13 -2.92 4.18
N PRO A 21 5.34 -3.67 5.28
CA PRO A 21 6.31 -3.28 6.29
C PRO A 21 7.74 -3.34 5.73
N GLY A 22 8.60 -2.45 6.20
CA GLY A 22 10.03 -2.49 5.90
C GLY A 22 10.72 -3.66 6.62
N THR A 23 11.76 -4.17 5.98
CA THR A 23 12.67 -5.17 6.56
C THR A 23 14.11 -4.66 6.48
N ASP A 24 15.05 -5.31 7.16
CA ASP A 24 16.47 -4.92 7.11
C ASP A 24 17.06 -5.00 5.70
N GLN A 25 16.47 -5.80 4.82
CA GLN A 25 16.95 -6.07 3.46
C GLN A 25 16.23 -5.24 2.40
N VAL A 26 14.93 -5.00 2.59
CA VAL A 26 14.07 -4.36 1.59
C VAL A 26 13.24 -3.27 2.25
N PRO A 27 13.29 -2.02 1.74
CA PRO A 27 12.49 -0.94 2.29
C PRO A 27 10.99 -1.20 2.11
N GLY A 28 10.21 -0.79 3.10
CA GLY A 28 8.75 -0.86 3.07
C GLY A 28 8.15 0.34 2.36
N LEU A 29 6.82 0.41 2.33
CA LEU A 29 6.14 1.62 1.87
C LEU A 29 6.16 2.69 2.96
N SER A 30 6.53 3.92 2.58
CA SER A 30 6.36 5.11 3.40
C SER A 30 5.23 5.99 2.89
N ARG A 31 4.61 6.76 3.78
CA ARG A 31 3.62 7.78 3.42
C ARG A 31 4.08 8.72 2.31
N GLU A 32 5.34 9.16 2.34
CA GLU A 32 5.87 10.09 1.34
C GLU A 32 5.90 9.48 -0.06
N GLY A 33 6.19 8.18 -0.19
CA GLY A 33 6.14 7.47 -1.47
C GLY A 33 4.70 7.15 -1.92
N VAL A 34 3.83 6.74 -0.98
CA VAL A 34 2.48 6.25 -1.30
C VAL A 34 1.51 7.38 -1.63
N LEU A 35 1.58 8.51 -0.91
CA LEU A 35 0.58 9.57 -1.01
C LEU A 35 0.50 10.20 -2.42
N PRO A 36 1.63 10.55 -3.09
CA PRO A 36 1.60 11.05 -4.46
C PRO A 36 0.99 10.03 -5.44
N PHE A 37 1.37 8.75 -5.31
CA PHE A 37 0.86 7.67 -6.14
C PHE A 37 -0.66 7.48 -5.98
N LEU A 38 -1.15 7.39 -4.73
CA LEU A 38 -2.59 7.22 -4.48
C LEU A 38 -3.40 8.44 -4.93
N THR A 39 -2.85 9.66 -4.80
CA THR A 39 -3.51 10.88 -5.30
C THR A 39 -3.69 10.81 -6.82
N MET A 40 -2.63 10.43 -7.55
CA MET A 40 -2.70 10.20 -8.99
C MET A 40 -3.67 9.06 -9.33
N PHE A 41 -3.57 7.93 -8.63
CA PHE A 41 -4.42 6.76 -8.81
C PHE A 41 -5.90 7.12 -8.67
N GLN A 42 -6.28 7.86 -7.62
CA GLN A 42 -7.65 8.29 -7.39
C GLN A 42 -8.16 9.27 -8.45
N ALA A 43 -7.28 10.09 -9.04
CA ALA A 43 -7.62 11.03 -10.09
C ALA A 43 -7.82 10.36 -11.46
N GLN A 44 -7.05 9.32 -11.76
CA GLN A 44 -7.04 8.66 -13.08
C GLN A 44 -7.87 7.37 -13.13
N SER A 45 -8.14 6.74 -11.99
CA SER A 45 -8.83 5.44 -11.96
C SER A 45 -10.34 5.56 -12.15
N PRO A 46 -10.97 4.58 -12.83
CA PRO A 46 -12.42 4.46 -12.88
C PRO A 46 -13.03 4.39 -11.47
N TRP A 47 -14.25 4.91 -11.32
CA TRP A 47 -14.97 4.94 -10.05
C TRP A 47 -15.04 3.57 -9.36
N ALA A 48 -15.25 2.50 -10.13
CA ALA A 48 -15.35 1.13 -9.61
C ALA A 48 -14.05 0.68 -8.93
N MET A 49 -12.89 1.05 -9.49
CA MET A 49 -11.59 0.68 -8.92
C MET A 49 -11.30 1.47 -7.63
N ARG A 50 -11.72 2.74 -7.58
CA ARG A 50 -11.65 3.57 -6.37
C ARG A 50 -12.50 3.01 -5.25
N LEU A 51 -13.72 2.57 -5.56
CA LEU A 51 -14.59 1.89 -4.59
C LEU A 51 -14.02 0.55 -4.15
N ALA A 52 -13.45 -0.24 -5.07
CA ALA A 52 -12.85 -1.52 -4.72
C ALA A 52 -11.65 -1.34 -3.77
N LEU A 53 -10.80 -0.32 -3.99
CA LEU A 53 -9.69 0.00 -3.09
C LEU A 53 -10.19 0.45 -1.71
N GLY A 54 -11.15 1.38 -1.67
CA GLY A 54 -11.74 1.85 -0.42
C GLY A 54 -12.44 0.73 0.36
N ALA A 55 -13.19 -0.14 -0.32
CA ALA A 55 -13.85 -1.30 0.28
C ALA A 55 -12.84 -2.32 0.81
N SER A 56 -11.76 -2.57 0.07
CA SER A 56 -10.68 -3.47 0.50
C SER A 56 -9.96 -2.94 1.74
N THR A 57 -9.73 -1.63 1.78
CA THR A 57 -9.14 -0.92 2.93
C THR A 57 -10.01 -1.09 4.18
N LEU A 58 -11.33 -0.83 4.07
CA LEU A 58 -12.27 -1.01 5.18
C LEU A 58 -12.36 -2.48 5.60
N ALA A 59 -12.45 -3.40 4.64
CA ALA A 59 -12.51 -4.83 4.90
C ALA A 59 -11.28 -5.31 5.68
N PHE A 60 -10.08 -4.88 5.31
CA PHE A 60 -8.85 -5.21 6.02
C PHE A 60 -8.88 -4.69 7.47
N VAL A 61 -9.21 -3.41 7.65
CA VAL A 61 -9.26 -2.77 8.98
C VAL A 61 -10.26 -3.46 9.92
N LEU A 62 -11.41 -3.90 9.40
CA LEU A 62 -12.51 -4.50 10.16
C LEU A 62 -12.43 -6.04 10.24
N ALA A 63 -11.54 -6.70 9.50
CA ALA A 63 -11.43 -8.16 9.48
C ALA A 63 -10.63 -8.73 10.67
N THR A 64 -10.16 -7.89 11.60
CA THR A 64 -9.41 -8.31 12.79
C THR A 64 -10.13 -9.32 13.69
N PRO A 65 -11.48 -9.31 13.86
CA PRO A 65 -12.15 -10.32 14.66
C PRO A 65 -12.12 -11.69 14.00
N LEU A 66 -12.14 -11.73 12.66
CA LEU A 66 -12.15 -12.98 11.89
C LEU A 66 -10.77 -13.63 11.77
N THR A 67 -9.71 -12.83 11.88
CA THR A 67 -8.34 -13.26 11.58
C THR A 67 -7.52 -13.49 12.84
N VAL A 68 -7.50 -12.52 13.77
CA VAL A 68 -6.71 -12.56 15.00
C VAL A 68 -7.58 -12.56 16.26
N GLY A 69 -8.91 -12.63 16.11
CA GLY A 69 -9.85 -12.68 17.23
C GLY A 69 -9.94 -11.38 18.04
N SER A 70 -9.46 -10.25 17.51
CA SER A 70 -9.46 -8.97 18.20
C SER A 70 -10.54 -8.05 17.65
N LEU A 71 -11.27 -7.36 18.54
CA LEU A 71 -12.20 -6.29 18.16
C LEU A 71 -11.50 -4.97 17.82
N ARG A 72 -10.18 -4.88 18.02
CA ARG A 72 -9.41 -3.69 17.68
C ARG A 72 -9.21 -3.59 16.17
N PRO A 73 -9.41 -2.42 15.55
CA PRO A 73 -9.06 -2.17 14.15
C PRO A 73 -7.61 -2.57 13.83
N ALA A 74 -7.34 -3.02 12.60
CA ALA A 74 -6.01 -3.53 12.21
C ALA A 74 -4.87 -2.54 12.50
N LEU A 75 -5.10 -1.24 12.29
CA LEU A 75 -4.11 -0.17 12.49
C LEU A 75 -3.79 0.12 13.98
N LEU A 76 -4.56 -0.45 14.92
CA LEU A 76 -4.32 -0.34 16.36
C LEU A 76 -3.71 -1.62 16.94
N LEU A 77 -3.41 -2.61 16.10
CA LEU A 77 -2.74 -3.83 16.51
C LEU A 77 -1.24 -3.60 16.71
N ARG A 78 -0.64 -4.42 17.56
CA ARG A 78 0.83 -4.50 17.66
C ARG A 78 1.42 -5.06 16.36
N PRO A 79 2.66 -4.72 15.99
CA PRO A 79 3.28 -5.15 14.73
C PRO A 79 3.20 -6.67 14.49
N GLU A 80 3.41 -7.50 15.52
CA GLU A 80 3.36 -8.95 15.38
C GLU A 80 1.94 -9.46 15.13
N ALA A 81 0.94 -8.85 15.77
CA ALA A 81 -0.46 -9.17 15.56
C ALA A 81 -0.95 -8.70 14.19
N LEU A 82 -0.47 -7.54 13.72
CA LEU A 82 -0.73 -7.03 12.39
C LEU A 82 -0.12 -7.93 11.31
N ALA A 83 1.11 -8.39 11.49
CA ALA A 83 1.74 -9.36 10.58
C ALA A 83 0.93 -10.66 10.49
N ARG A 84 0.48 -11.21 11.63
CA ARG A 84 -0.40 -12.38 11.66
C ARG A 84 -1.75 -12.12 10.99
N HIS A 85 -2.33 -10.94 11.21
CA HIS A 85 -3.58 -10.52 10.56
C HIS A 85 -3.42 -10.49 9.04
N THR A 86 -2.37 -9.85 8.53
CA THR A 86 -2.06 -9.79 7.09
C THR A 86 -1.83 -11.18 6.50
N ALA A 87 -1.08 -12.04 7.18
CA ALA A 87 -0.87 -13.43 6.75
C ALA A 87 -2.18 -14.23 6.75
N ALA A 88 -3.01 -14.08 7.78
CA ALA A 88 -4.32 -14.74 7.86
C ALA A 88 -5.26 -14.28 6.75
N CYS A 89 -5.30 -12.99 6.42
CA CYS A 89 -6.07 -12.46 5.29
C CYS A 89 -5.69 -13.12 3.96
N ALA A 90 -4.41 -13.44 3.74
CA ALA A 90 -3.92 -14.05 2.51
C ALA A 90 -4.41 -15.50 2.31
N SER A 91 -4.56 -16.25 3.40
CA SER A 91 -4.94 -17.67 3.37
C SER A 91 -6.36 -17.93 3.90
N HIS A 92 -7.14 -16.88 4.22
CA HIS A 92 -8.45 -17.04 4.84
C HIS A 92 -9.45 -17.79 3.94
N ARG A 93 -10.30 -18.61 4.57
CA ARG A 93 -11.40 -19.33 3.88
C ARG A 93 -12.41 -18.42 3.19
N VAL A 94 -12.58 -17.20 3.69
CA VAL A 94 -13.47 -16.19 3.11
C VAL A 94 -12.78 -15.58 1.89
N TYR A 95 -13.28 -15.91 0.71
CA TYR A 95 -12.75 -15.45 -0.57
C TYR A 95 -12.58 -13.92 -0.63
N TYR A 96 -13.57 -13.16 -0.15
CA TYR A 96 -13.53 -11.70 -0.18
C TYR A 96 -12.38 -11.09 0.63
N LEU A 97 -11.93 -11.73 1.71
CA LEU A 97 -10.76 -11.23 2.46
C LEU A 97 -9.46 -11.41 1.66
N ARG A 98 -9.33 -12.54 0.95
CA ARG A 98 -8.21 -12.77 0.05
C ARG A 98 -8.22 -11.78 -1.11
N GLN A 99 -9.39 -11.51 -1.69
CA GLN A 99 -9.54 -10.52 -2.76
C GLN A 99 -9.26 -9.09 -2.29
N ALA A 100 -9.70 -8.73 -1.07
CA ALA A 100 -9.38 -7.43 -0.49
C ALA A 100 -7.86 -7.27 -0.30
N LEU A 101 -7.19 -8.28 0.25
CA LEU A 101 -5.73 -8.24 0.38
C LEU A 101 -5.02 -8.23 -0.97
N LEU A 102 -5.53 -8.97 -1.96
CA LEU A 102 -4.99 -8.95 -3.32
C LEU A 102 -5.08 -7.55 -3.93
N MET A 103 -6.23 -6.87 -3.83
CA MET A 103 -6.39 -5.50 -4.29
C MET A 103 -5.37 -4.56 -3.62
N LEU A 104 -5.24 -4.64 -2.29
CA LEU A 104 -4.28 -3.84 -1.53
C LEU A 104 -2.83 -4.12 -1.96
N LYS A 105 -2.46 -5.40 -2.14
CA LYS A 105 -1.11 -5.78 -2.60
C LYS A 105 -0.84 -5.37 -4.03
N THR A 106 -1.82 -5.44 -4.92
CA THR A 106 -1.66 -5.01 -6.30
C THR A 106 -1.41 -3.50 -6.35
N THR A 107 -2.25 -2.71 -5.68
CA THR A 107 -2.12 -1.25 -5.65
C THR A 107 -0.82 -0.81 -4.94
N GLY A 108 -0.53 -1.36 -3.76
CA GLY A 108 0.71 -1.05 -3.05
C GLY A 108 1.95 -1.54 -3.79
N GLY A 109 1.86 -2.68 -4.48
CA GLY A 109 2.94 -3.24 -5.29
C GLY A 109 3.33 -2.37 -6.48
N PHE A 110 2.37 -1.65 -7.09
CA PHE A 110 2.71 -0.66 -8.14
C PHE A 110 3.56 0.49 -7.60
N CYS A 111 3.23 1.00 -6.42
CA CYS A 111 4.01 2.05 -5.77
C CYS A 111 5.37 1.51 -5.29
N TRP A 112 5.35 0.40 -4.57
CA TRP A 112 6.53 -0.21 -3.95
C TRP A 112 7.54 -0.69 -5.01
N GLY A 113 7.07 -1.34 -6.07
CA GLY A 113 7.93 -1.84 -7.14
C GLY A 113 8.46 -0.75 -8.09
N ALA A 114 7.96 0.48 -7.99
CA ALA A 114 8.47 1.64 -8.72
C ALA A 114 9.56 2.40 -7.96
N ASP A 115 9.67 2.19 -6.65
CA ASP A 115 10.70 2.81 -5.81
C ASP A 115 12.09 2.29 -6.19
N LEU A 116 13.02 3.21 -6.48
CA LEU A 116 14.38 2.88 -6.88
C LEU A 116 15.14 2.17 -5.75
N ALA A 117 14.91 2.52 -4.49
CA ALA A 117 15.56 1.87 -3.35
C ALA A 117 15.12 0.41 -3.23
N VAL A 118 13.82 0.13 -3.42
CA VAL A 118 13.29 -1.24 -3.47
C VAL A 118 13.93 -2.01 -4.64
N ARG A 119 13.92 -1.44 -5.84
CA ARG A 119 14.47 -2.12 -7.03
C ARG A 119 15.97 -2.38 -6.93
N SER A 120 16.72 -1.41 -6.39
CA SER A 120 18.16 -1.53 -6.16
C SER A 120 18.47 -2.65 -5.15
N SER A 121 17.66 -2.80 -4.10
CA SER A 121 17.81 -3.91 -3.14
C SER A 121 17.60 -5.29 -3.77
N LEU A 122 16.84 -5.35 -4.88
CA LEU A 122 16.58 -6.57 -5.65
C LEU A 122 17.50 -6.73 -6.86
N SER A 123 18.52 -5.86 -7.04
CA SER A 123 19.39 -5.84 -8.23
C SER A 123 18.62 -5.69 -9.55
N VAL A 124 17.52 -4.94 -9.52
CA VAL A 124 16.68 -4.65 -10.70
C VAL A 124 16.86 -3.19 -11.09
N GLU A 125 17.04 -2.91 -12.37
CA GLU A 125 17.16 -1.55 -12.90
C GLU A 125 15.89 -0.73 -12.64
N GLY A 126 16.05 0.55 -12.31
CA GLY A 126 14.94 1.50 -12.19
C GLY A 126 14.15 1.64 -13.48
N TYR A 127 12.88 2.03 -13.38
CA TYR A 127 12.10 2.32 -14.58
C TYR A 127 12.69 3.51 -15.33
N GLU A 128 12.63 3.45 -16.66
CA GLU A 128 12.85 4.63 -17.48
C GLU A 128 11.84 5.72 -17.14
N ARG A 129 12.25 6.97 -17.31
CA ARG A 129 11.40 8.11 -16.99
C ARG A 129 10.18 8.09 -17.91
N ASP A 130 9.00 8.11 -17.31
CA ASP A 130 7.75 8.20 -18.07
C ASP A 130 7.78 9.44 -18.99
N PRO A 131 7.67 9.28 -20.32
CA PRO A 131 7.67 10.40 -21.25
C PRO A 131 6.51 11.38 -21.03
N LEU A 132 5.44 10.93 -20.37
CA LEU A 132 4.27 11.77 -20.01
C LEU A 132 4.39 12.42 -18.63
N GLY A 133 5.43 12.08 -17.84
CA GLY A 133 5.65 12.64 -16.51
C GLY A 133 4.56 12.31 -15.48
N SER A 134 3.77 11.27 -15.73
CA SER A 134 2.60 10.90 -14.93
C SER A 134 2.99 10.32 -13.58
N PHE A 135 4.11 9.58 -13.54
CA PHE A 135 4.66 9.04 -12.31
C PHE A 135 5.60 10.03 -11.61
N PRO A 136 5.41 10.29 -10.30
CA PRO A 136 6.40 11.01 -9.50
C PRO A 136 7.63 10.12 -9.31
N VAL A 137 8.54 10.16 -10.28
CA VAL A 137 9.87 9.54 -10.15
C VAL A 137 10.62 10.37 -9.12
N GLU A 138 10.94 9.77 -7.97
CA GLU A 138 11.93 10.37 -7.06
C GLU A 138 13.18 10.65 -7.88
N ARG A 139 13.61 11.92 -7.87
CA ARG A 139 14.95 12.29 -8.31
C ARG A 139 15.90 11.52 -7.41
N GLY A 140 16.35 10.35 -7.88
CA GLY A 140 17.51 9.70 -7.31
C GLY A 140 18.56 10.79 -7.15
N ARG A 141 18.97 11.04 -5.91
CA ARG A 141 20.25 11.72 -5.67
C ARG A 141 21.24 10.87 -6.44
N ALA A 142 21.62 11.35 -7.63
CA ALA A 142 22.82 10.92 -8.29
C ALA A 142 23.90 11.03 -7.20
N GLY A 143 24.37 9.86 -6.74
CA GLY A 143 25.59 9.79 -5.97
C GLY A 143 26.62 10.55 -6.79
N SER A 144 27.07 11.66 -6.20
CA SER A 144 28.25 12.38 -6.61
C SER A 144 29.39 11.37 -6.71
N ALA A 145 29.70 10.93 -7.92
CA ALA A 145 30.94 10.27 -8.27
C ALA A 145 31.68 11.19 -9.22
N ALA A 146 32.36 12.17 -8.63
CA ALA A 146 33.49 12.89 -9.18
C ALA A 146 34.50 13.02 -8.04
#